data_AF-X1KD04-F1
#
_entry.id   AF-X1KD04-F1
#
_cell.length_a   1.000
_cell.length_b   1.000
_cell.length_c   1.000
_cell.angle_alpha   90.00
_cell.angle_beta   90.00
_cell.angle_gamma   90.00
#
_symmetry.space_group_name_H-M   'P 1'
#
loop_
_entity.id
_entity.type
_entity.pdbx_description
1 polymer ?
#
loop_
_entity_poly.entity_id
_entity_poly.type
_entity_poly.pdbx_seq_one_letter_code
_entity_poly.pdbx_strand_id
1 'polypeptide(L)'
;MNPTTQEVIGNYERALVKIILCCITQLPFQFGKKRVCGVLKGTKSSFVIDHEIYKLEVYGILPNFRQAYLTAIIDKMLENQLLEIEMVSKYKNIPTLKVTEKGLDYFDGEDVTEIKFVQEFSDKDVILLDDEERGLFEELRVKRWEFAQERSIPAYVVCSNVSLREMAKSQPSNQSEMLQMNGIGGKFIESYGEEFLNTIESFSEKVGV
;
A
#
# COMPACT_ATOMS: atom_id res chain seq x y z
N MET A 1 23.15 -10.67 -6.56
CA MET A 1 23.10 -9.31 -5.98
C MET A 1 21.71 -9.12 -5.43
N ASN A 2 21.59 -8.92 -4.12
CA ASN A 2 20.32 -8.59 -3.50
C ASN A 2 19.98 -7.13 -3.83
N PRO A 3 18.71 -6.79 -4.09
CA PRO A 3 18.32 -5.43 -4.40
C PRO A 3 18.58 -4.51 -3.21
N THR A 4 19.07 -3.30 -3.47
CA THR A 4 19.25 -2.27 -2.44
C THR A 4 17.90 -1.81 -1.88
N THR A 5 17.88 -1.28 -0.65
CA THR A 5 16.65 -0.72 -0.05
C THR A 5 16.00 0.35 -0.93
N GLN A 6 16.80 1.17 -1.62
CA GLN A 6 16.28 2.17 -2.57
C GLN A 6 15.61 1.54 -3.79
N GLU A 7 16.14 0.43 -4.30
CA GLU A 7 15.53 -0.32 -5.40
C GLU A 7 14.21 -0.98 -4.96
N VAL A 8 14.16 -1.54 -3.74
CA VAL A 8 12.91 -2.12 -3.19
C VAL A 8 11.83 -1.05 -3.03
N ILE A 9 12.18 0.11 -2.46
CA ILE A 9 11.24 1.25 -2.33
C ILE A 9 10.77 1.72 -3.70
N GLY A 10 11.69 1.91 -4.65
CA GLY A 10 11.35 2.34 -6.01
C GLY A 10 10.42 1.36 -6.73
N ASN A 11 10.64 0.05 -6.55
CA ASN A 11 9.77 -1.00 -7.10
C ASN A 11 8.36 -0.94 -6.51
N TYR A 12 8.25 -0.73 -5.19
CA TYR A 12 6.97 -0.56 -4.51
C TYR A 12 6.23 0.70 -4.97
N GLU A 13 6.94 1.83 -5.05
CA GLU A 13 6.36 3.10 -5.53
C GLU A 13 5.81 2.95 -6.96
N ARG A 14 6.60 2.34 -7.84
CA ARG A 14 6.20 2.03 -9.22
C ARG A 14 4.98 1.11 -9.27
N ALA A 15 4.95 0.07 -8.44
CA ALA A 15 3.81 -0.87 -8.40
C ALA A 15 2.51 -0.15 -8.00
N LEU A 16 2.55 0.72 -6.98
CA LEU A 16 1.37 1.49 -6.56
C LEU A 16 0.89 2.48 -7.62
N VAL A 17 1.81 3.18 -8.28
CA VAL A 17 1.48 4.09 -9.39
C VAL A 17 0.78 3.32 -10.51
N LYS A 18 1.31 2.15 -10.90
CA LYS A 18 0.70 1.29 -11.93
C LYS A 18 -0.68 0.77 -11.51
N ILE A 19 -0.88 0.41 -10.24
CA ILE A 19 -2.19 0.00 -9.72
C ILE A 19 -3.21 1.15 -9.83
N ILE A 20 -2.82 2.38 -9.50
CA ILE A 20 -3.70 3.55 -9.59
C ILE A 20 -4.04 3.86 -11.06
N LEU A 21 -3.06 3.82 -11.97
CA LEU A 21 -3.28 3.99 -13.42
C LEU A 21 -4.20 2.91 -13.98
N CYS A 22 -3.97 1.65 -13.62
CA CYS A 22 -4.83 0.52 -13.97
C CYS A 22 -6.27 0.75 -13.48
N CYS A 23 -6.43 1.23 -12.24
CA CYS A 23 -7.76 1.54 -11.71
C CYS A 23 -8.46 2.62 -12.54
N ILE A 24 -7.78 3.72 -12.89
CA ILE A 24 -8.41 4.82 -13.64
C ILE A 24 -8.77 4.38 -15.07
N THR A 25 -7.94 3.54 -15.70
CA THR A 25 -8.18 3.04 -17.07
C THR A 25 -9.27 1.98 -17.16
N GLN A 26 -9.44 1.12 -16.14
CA GLN A 26 -10.50 0.11 -16.11
C GLN A 26 -11.88 0.65 -15.72
N LEU A 27 -11.95 1.86 -15.17
CA LEU A 27 -13.21 2.42 -14.69
C LEU A 27 -14.13 2.81 -15.87
N PRO A 28 -15.42 2.39 -15.86
CA PRO A 28 -16.36 2.74 -16.92
C PRO A 28 -16.74 4.23 -16.94
N PHE A 29 -16.41 4.97 -15.88
CA PHE A 29 -16.67 6.40 -15.75
C PHE A 29 -15.47 7.08 -15.10
N GLN A 30 -15.20 8.31 -15.53
CA GLN A 30 -14.18 9.12 -14.89
C GLN A 30 -14.60 9.54 -13.48
N PHE A 31 -13.67 9.45 -12.54
CA PHE A 31 -13.90 9.78 -11.13
C PHE A 31 -12.89 10.78 -10.60
N GLY A 32 -13.33 11.59 -9.65
CA GLY A 32 -12.42 12.39 -8.83
C GLY A 32 -11.64 11.53 -7.82
N LYS A 33 -10.55 12.10 -7.29
CA LYS A 33 -9.59 11.47 -6.37
C LYS A 33 -10.24 10.59 -5.30
N LYS A 34 -11.20 11.15 -4.54
CA LYS A 34 -11.85 10.44 -3.42
C LYS A 34 -12.56 9.15 -3.85
N ARG A 35 -13.19 9.14 -5.03
CA ARG A 35 -13.90 7.96 -5.53
C ARG A 35 -12.92 6.90 -6.04
N VAL A 36 -11.86 7.31 -6.74
CA VAL A 36 -10.77 6.38 -7.12
C VAL A 36 -10.15 5.72 -5.89
N CYS A 37 -9.81 6.50 -4.85
CA CYS A 37 -9.35 5.96 -3.57
C CYS A 37 -10.37 5.00 -2.94
N GLY A 38 -11.68 5.31 -3.04
CA GLY A 38 -12.75 4.43 -2.55
C GLY A 38 -12.80 3.09 -3.27
N VAL A 39 -12.67 3.09 -4.60
CA VAL A 39 -12.63 1.87 -5.42
C VAL A 39 -11.42 1.01 -5.04
N LEU A 40 -10.22 1.59 -5.00
CA LEU A 40 -8.99 0.90 -4.60
C LEU A 40 -9.11 0.30 -3.19
N LYS A 41 -9.82 0.97 -2.29
CA LYS A 41 -10.06 0.50 -0.92
C LYS A 41 -11.23 -0.47 -0.76
N GLY A 42 -12.04 -0.68 -1.80
CA GLY A 42 -13.20 -1.55 -1.75
C GLY A 42 -14.36 -0.95 -0.94
N THR A 43 -14.48 0.39 -0.90
CA THR A 43 -15.58 1.05 -0.18
C THR A 43 -16.90 0.74 -0.87
N LYS A 44 -17.85 0.17 -0.13
CA LYS A 44 -19.19 -0.11 -0.63
C LYS A 44 -19.95 1.20 -0.82
N SER A 45 -20.60 1.34 -1.96
CA SER A 45 -21.60 2.38 -2.23
C SER A 45 -22.63 1.83 -3.21
N SER A 46 -23.84 2.39 -3.20
CA SER A 46 -24.85 2.04 -4.21
C SER A 46 -24.29 2.17 -5.62
N PHE A 47 -23.56 3.27 -5.89
CA PHE A 47 -22.91 3.50 -7.17
C PHE A 47 -21.98 2.35 -7.59
N VAL A 48 -21.16 1.82 -6.68
CA VAL A 48 -20.25 0.70 -6.97
C VAL A 48 -21.03 -0.57 -7.34
N ILE A 49 -22.16 -0.82 -6.67
CA ILE A 49 -22.99 -2.00 -6.92
C ILE A 49 -23.74 -1.84 -8.25
N ASP A 50 -24.40 -0.70 -8.43
CA ASP A 50 -25.26 -0.39 -9.59
C ASP A 50 -24.47 -0.41 -10.92
N HIS A 51 -23.17 -0.10 -10.87
CA HIS A 51 -22.29 -0.08 -12.05
C HIS A 51 -21.30 -1.25 -12.07
N GLU A 52 -21.52 -2.27 -11.23
CA GLU A 52 -20.73 -3.51 -11.17
C GLU A 52 -19.22 -3.32 -10.97
N ILE A 53 -18.80 -2.18 -10.40
CA ILE A 53 -17.39 -1.83 -10.15
C ILE A 53 -16.73 -2.84 -9.21
N TYR A 54 -17.52 -3.45 -8.31
CA TYR A 54 -17.05 -4.48 -7.40
C TYR A 54 -16.52 -5.75 -8.10
N LYS A 55 -16.79 -5.93 -9.40
CA LYS A 55 -16.28 -7.05 -10.20
C LYS A 55 -14.92 -6.77 -10.83
N LEU A 56 -14.44 -5.52 -10.83
CA LEU A 56 -13.13 -5.17 -11.40
C LEU A 56 -12.02 -5.71 -10.50
N GLU A 57 -10.92 -6.19 -11.09
CA GLU A 57 -9.76 -6.72 -10.36
C GLU A 57 -9.12 -5.68 -9.43
N VAL A 58 -9.20 -4.40 -9.81
CA VAL A 58 -8.69 -3.27 -9.04
C VAL A 58 -9.55 -2.90 -7.83
N TYR A 59 -10.76 -3.44 -7.71
CA TYR A 59 -11.65 -3.12 -6.60
C TYR A 59 -11.17 -3.75 -5.29
N GLY A 60 -10.91 -2.93 -4.29
CA GLY A 60 -10.46 -3.41 -2.99
C GLY A 60 -9.04 -3.95 -2.96
N ILE A 61 -8.21 -3.65 -3.96
CA ILE A 61 -6.81 -4.10 -4.04
C ILE A 61 -5.91 -3.43 -2.98
N LEU A 62 -6.28 -2.26 -2.45
CA LEU A 62 -5.57 -1.50 -1.41
C LEU A 62 -6.44 -1.21 -0.17
N PRO A 63 -7.06 -2.20 0.48
CA PRO A 63 -8.13 -1.99 1.47
C PRO A 63 -7.63 -1.31 2.76
N ASN A 64 -6.37 -1.56 3.12
CA ASN A 64 -5.76 -1.05 4.36
C ASN A 64 -5.04 0.29 4.18
N PHE A 65 -5.02 0.85 2.97
CA PHE A 65 -4.40 2.14 2.74
C PHE A 65 -5.25 3.26 3.30
N ARG A 66 -4.63 4.23 3.97
CA ARG A 66 -5.34 5.45 4.40
C ARG A 66 -5.74 6.24 3.15
N GLN A 67 -6.96 6.77 3.16
CA GLN A 67 -7.45 7.55 2.02
C GLN A 67 -6.59 8.79 1.77
N ALA A 68 -6.10 9.43 2.83
CA ALA A 68 -5.19 10.57 2.73
C ALA A 68 -3.89 10.18 2.00
N TYR A 69 -3.33 9.00 2.29
CA TYR A 69 -2.11 8.51 1.66
C TYR A 69 -2.30 8.21 0.18
N LEU A 70 -3.39 7.54 -0.21
CA LEU A 70 -3.71 7.35 -1.63
C LEU A 70 -3.96 8.67 -2.36
N THR A 71 -4.60 9.64 -1.69
CA THR A 71 -4.83 10.98 -2.27
C THR A 71 -3.51 11.69 -2.51
N ALA A 72 -2.58 11.61 -1.56
CA ALA A 72 -1.23 12.13 -1.66
C ALA A 72 -0.43 11.52 -2.81
N ILE A 73 -0.51 10.20 -3.03
CA ILE A 73 0.12 9.55 -4.18
C ILE A 73 -0.48 10.10 -5.49
N ILE A 74 -1.81 10.23 -5.56
CA ILE A 74 -2.48 10.81 -6.73
C ILE A 74 -2.04 12.26 -6.95
N ASP A 75 -1.83 13.05 -5.89
CA ASP A 75 -1.30 14.42 -5.99
C ASP A 75 0.10 14.41 -6.61
N LYS A 76 0.98 13.49 -6.20
CA LYS A 76 2.30 13.30 -6.83
C LYS A 76 2.21 12.88 -8.29
N MET A 77 1.26 12.03 -8.66
CA MET A 77 1.04 11.64 -10.05
C MET A 77 0.57 12.83 -10.91
N LEU A 78 -0.23 13.74 -10.35
CA LEU A 78 -0.63 14.99 -11.01
C LEU A 78 0.55 15.96 -11.17
N GLU A 79 1.35 16.15 -10.11
CA GLU A 79 2.57 16.98 -10.15
C GLU A 79 3.55 16.51 -11.24
N ASN A 80 3.66 15.20 -11.41
CA ASN A 80 4.54 14.56 -12.42
C ASN A 80 3.88 14.36 -13.79
N GLN A 81 2.65 14.86 -13.97
CA GLN A 81 1.90 14.83 -15.23
C GLN A 81 1.57 13.42 -15.75
N LEU A 82 1.53 12.42 -14.88
CA LEU A 82 1.00 11.08 -15.20
C LEU A 82 -0.54 11.09 -15.23
N LEU A 83 -1.13 12.01 -14.47
CA LEU A 83 -2.56 12.28 -14.46
C LEU A 83 -2.80 13.75 -14.78
N GLU A 84 -4.00 14.05 -15.24
CA GLU A 84 -4.54 15.39 -15.35
C GLU A 84 -5.95 15.47 -14.74
N ILE A 85 -6.38 16.69 -14.42
CA ILE A 85 -7.76 16.95 -13.99
C ILE A 85 -8.57 17.39 -15.21
N GLU A 86 -9.64 16.67 -15.49
CA GLU A 86 -10.62 17.04 -16.51
C GLU A 86 -11.91 17.54 -15.84
N MET A 87 -12.52 18.58 -16.41
CA MET A 87 -13.79 19.13 -15.94
C MET A 87 -14.92 18.61 -16.80
N VAL A 88 -15.68 17.63 -16.29
CA VAL A 88 -16.74 17.00 -17.08
C VAL A 88 -18.01 17.85 -17.03
N SER A 89 -18.32 18.52 -18.13
CA SER A 89 -19.48 19.42 -18.29
C SER A 89 -20.82 18.72 -18.03
N LYS A 90 -20.93 17.42 -18.37
CA LYS A 90 -22.12 16.57 -18.17
C LYS A 90 -22.55 16.42 -16.72
N TYR A 91 -21.68 16.71 -15.75
CA TYR A 91 -21.95 16.52 -14.32
C TYR A 91 -21.71 17.79 -13.49
N LYS A 92 -22.07 18.98 -13.99
CA LYS A 92 -21.86 20.27 -13.29
C LYS A 92 -20.37 20.59 -13.04
N ASN A 93 -19.51 20.33 -14.02
CA ASN A 93 -18.07 20.66 -13.94
C ASN A 93 -17.38 20.01 -12.73
N ILE A 94 -17.62 18.71 -12.51
CA ILE A 94 -16.93 17.96 -11.45
C ILE A 94 -15.51 17.65 -11.93
N PRO A 95 -14.48 17.92 -11.09
CA PRO A 95 -13.11 17.53 -11.39
C PRO A 95 -12.95 16.01 -11.31
N THR A 96 -12.56 15.41 -12.43
CA THR A 96 -12.26 13.98 -12.58
C THR A 96 -10.79 13.78 -12.92
N LEU A 97 -10.29 12.57 -12.66
CA LEU A 97 -8.95 12.17 -13.05
C LEU A 97 -8.98 11.55 -14.45
N LYS A 98 -8.02 11.93 -15.27
CA LYS A 98 -7.74 11.33 -16.57
C LYS A 98 -6.26 10.99 -16.66
N VAL A 99 -5.95 9.84 -17.26
CA VAL A 99 -4.57 9.43 -17.54
C VAL A 99 -4.06 10.21 -18.76
N THR A 100 -2.87 10.79 -18.64
CA THR A 100 -2.21 11.51 -19.75
C THR A 100 -1.49 10.51 -20.67
N GLU A 101 -0.97 10.97 -21.81
CA GLU A 101 -0.09 10.15 -22.66
C GLU A 101 1.12 9.65 -21.86
N LYS A 102 1.81 10.53 -21.13
CA LYS A 102 2.90 10.16 -20.22
C LYS A 102 2.50 9.10 -19.19
N GLY A 103 1.27 9.17 -18.67
CA GLY A 103 0.75 8.16 -17.74
C GLY A 103 0.57 6.78 -18.39
N LEU A 104 0.19 6.74 -19.67
CA LEU A 104 0.12 5.49 -20.44
C LEU A 104 1.53 4.96 -20.74
N ASP A 105 2.45 5.82 -21.18
CA ASP A 105 3.86 5.46 -21.41
C ASP A 105 4.49 4.87 -20.14
N TYR A 106 4.18 5.44 -18.96
CA TYR A 106 4.62 4.91 -17.66
C TYR A 106 4.03 3.54 -17.35
N PHE A 107 2.76 3.35 -17.67
CA PHE A 107 2.06 2.08 -17.47
C PHE A 107 2.69 0.96 -18.30
N ASP A 108 2.98 1.24 -19.57
CA ASP A 108 3.62 0.32 -20.52
C ASP A 108 5.13 0.15 -20.28
N GLY A 109 5.73 1.03 -19.47
CA GLY A 109 7.14 0.97 -19.06
C GLY A 109 8.09 1.71 -20.00
N GLU A 110 7.57 2.53 -20.91
CA GLU A 110 8.32 3.42 -21.78
C GLU A 110 8.79 4.67 -21.02
N ASP A 111 8.00 5.16 -20.05
CA ASP A 111 8.39 6.21 -19.11
C ASP A 111 8.85 5.60 -17.77
N VAL A 112 10.01 6.04 -17.29
CA VAL A 112 10.65 5.56 -16.05
C VAL A 112 10.73 6.63 -14.96
N THR A 113 9.88 7.67 -15.04
CA THR A 113 9.85 8.78 -14.06
C THR A 113 9.69 8.24 -12.63
N GLU A 114 10.63 8.54 -11.74
CA GLU A 114 10.51 8.15 -10.34
C GLU A 114 9.46 9.01 -9.61
N ILE A 115 8.39 8.38 -9.13
CA ILE A 115 7.35 9.04 -8.35
C ILE A 115 7.59 8.75 -6.87
N LYS A 116 8.27 9.66 -6.18
CA LYS A 116 8.65 9.49 -4.78
C LYS A 116 7.57 10.01 -3.84
N PHE A 117 7.12 9.15 -2.94
CA PHE A 117 6.07 9.47 -1.95
C PHE A 117 6.23 8.70 -0.63
N VAL A 118 7.01 7.61 -0.58
CA VAL A 118 7.25 6.87 0.66
C VAL A 118 8.00 7.73 1.68
N GLN A 119 8.94 8.55 1.22
CA GLN A 119 9.71 9.47 2.08
C GLN A 119 8.90 10.70 2.53
N GLU A 120 7.90 11.13 1.76
CA GLU A 120 7.15 12.37 2.02
C GLU A 120 5.86 12.16 2.84
N PHE A 121 5.24 10.98 2.72
CA PHE A 121 3.96 10.68 3.38
C PHE A 121 4.10 9.64 4.48
N SER A 122 5.26 9.63 5.15
CA SER A 122 5.50 8.76 6.28
C SER A 122 4.40 8.97 7.34
N ASP A 123 3.61 7.94 7.53
CA ASP A 123 2.91 7.68 8.78
C ASP A 123 3.90 8.00 9.92
N LYS A 124 3.47 8.68 11.00
CA LYS A 124 4.35 9.00 12.15
C LYS A 124 5.14 7.79 12.68
N ASP A 125 4.70 6.58 12.32
CA ASP A 125 5.34 5.31 12.65
C ASP A 125 6.64 5.02 11.87
N VAL A 126 6.86 5.56 10.67
CA VAL A 126 8.02 5.27 9.81
C VAL A 126 9.19 6.24 10.03
N ILE A 127 8.92 7.45 10.53
CA ILE A 127 9.92 8.50 10.79
C ILE A 127 10.94 8.06 11.87
N LEU A 128 10.54 7.15 12.76
CA LEU A 128 11.35 6.67 13.88
C LEU A 128 12.17 5.41 13.55
N LEU A 129 12.18 4.98 12.29
CA LEU A 129 12.88 3.78 11.84
C LEU A 129 14.06 4.17 10.95
N ASP A 130 15.20 3.49 11.11
CA ASP A 130 16.31 3.53 10.16
C ASP A 130 15.98 2.73 8.88
N ASP A 131 16.89 2.70 7.90
CA ASP A 131 16.59 2.11 6.59
C ASP A 131 16.42 0.58 6.63
N GLU A 132 17.08 -0.12 7.55
CA GLU A 132 16.92 -1.57 7.75
C GLU A 132 15.57 -1.83 8.43
N GLU A 133 15.30 -1.10 9.52
CA GLU A 133 14.05 -1.19 10.27
C GLU A 133 12.83 -0.86 9.38
N ARG A 134 12.95 0.10 8.45
CA ARG A 134 11.89 0.41 7.47
C ARG A 134 11.64 -0.75 6.51
N GLY A 135 12.70 -1.38 6.01
CA GLY A 135 12.59 -2.54 5.14
C GLY A 135 11.83 -3.67 5.81
N LEU A 136 12.24 -4.01 7.04
CA LEU A 136 11.59 -5.05 7.83
C LEU A 136 10.13 -4.68 8.15
N PHE A 137 9.85 -3.42 8.49
CA PHE A 137 8.48 -2.96 8.77
C PHE A 137 7.53 -3.19 7.59
N GLU A 138 7.98 -2.98 6.35
CA GLU A 138 7.15 -3.21 5.17
C GLU A 138 6.96 -4.71 4.87
N GLU A 139 7.98 -5.55 5.04
CA GLU A 139 7.82 -7.02 4.96
C GLU A 139 6.79 -7.54 5.97
N LEU A 140 6.87 -7.05 7.22
CA LEU A 140 5.91 -7.42 8.25
C LEU A 140 4.50 -6.87 7.96
N ARG A 141 4.38 -5.72 7.27
CA ARG A 141 3.08 -5.21 6.77
C ARG A 141 2.48 -6.11 5.71
N VAL A 142 3.29 -6.60 4.77
CA VAL A 142 2.87 -7.55 3.73
C VAL A 142 2.40 -8.84 4.39
N LYS A 143 3.21 -9.41 5.29
CA LYS A 143 2.86 -10.64 6.03
C LYS A 143 1.56 -10.49 6.81
N ARG A 144 1.37 -9.35 7.48
CA ARG A 144 0.11 -9.03 8.16
C ARG A 144 -1.08 -8.98 7.22
N TRP A 145 -0.89 -8.43 6.01
CA TRP A 145 -1.94 -8.36 4.99
C TRP A 145 -2.32 -9.74 4.49
N GLU A 146 -1.36 -10.63 4.24
CA GLU A 146 -1.62 -12.01 3.81
C GLU A 146 -2.54 -12.73 4.81
N PHE A 147 -2.22 -12.69 6.11
CA PHE A 147 -3.07 -13.28 7.15
C PHE A 147 -4.46 -12.65 7.24
N ALA A 148 -4.52 -11.33 7.04
CA ALA A 148 -5.78 -10.61 7.05
C ALA A 148 -6.69 -11.08 5.91
N GLN A 149 -6.13 -11.30 4.72
CA GLN A 149 -6.84 -11.81 3.55
C GLN A 149 -7.29 -13.25 3.74
N GLU A 150 -6.39 -14.15 4.18
CA GLU A 150 -6.72 -15.56 4.44
C GLU A 150 -7.90 -15.73 5.39
N ARG A 151 -7.97 -14.88 6.41
CA ARG A 151 -9.02 -14.92 7.43
C ARG A 151 -10.19 -13.99 7.14
N SER A 152 -10.15 -13.24 6.02
CA SER A 152 -11.17 -12.24 5.66
C SER A 152 -11.44 -11.22 6.79
N ILE A 153 -10.39 -10.81 7.49
CA ILE A 153 -10.44 -9.84 8.59
C ILE A 153 -9.61 -8.59 8.25
N PRO A 154 -9.88 -7.42 8.86
CA PRO A 154 -9.00 -6.26 8.70
C PRO A 154 -7.59 -6.49 9.26
N ALA A 155 -6.55 -5.98 8.60
CA ALA A 155 -5.15 -6.25 8.99
C ALA A 155 -4.78 -5.80 10.40
N TYR A 156 -5.40 -4.72 10.92
CA TYR A 156 -5.16 -4.28 12.29
C TYR A 156 -5.66 -5.27 13.36
N VAL A 157 -6.53 -6.23 12.99
CA VAL A 157 -6.99 -7.30 13.89
C VAL A 157 -5.91 -8.38 14.06
N VAL A 158 -5.03 -8.54 13.07
CA VAL A 158 -3.85 -9.42 13.18
C VAL A 158 -2.87 -8.78 14.17
N CYS A 159 -2.36 -7.58 13.88
CA CYS A 159 -1.58 -6.80 14.85
C CYS A 159 -1.56 -5.30 14.50
N SER A 160 -1.26 -4.45 15.49
CA SER A 160 -1.23 -3.00 15.30
C SER A 160 0.03 -2.53 14.55
N ASN A 161 -0.01 -1.32 13.97
CA ASN A 161 1.21 -0.71 13.42
C ASN A 161 2.29 -0.46 14.48
N VAL A 162 1.89 -0.22 15.73
CA VAL A 162 2.83 -0.08 16.85
C VAL A 162 3.60 -1.38 17.05
N SER A 163 2.89 -2.51 17.03
CA SER A 163 3.49 -3.84 17.17
C SER A 163 4.43 -4.16 16.01
N LEU A 164 4.04 -3.86 14.77
CA LEU A 164 4.92 -4.02 13.60
C LEU A 164 6.19 -3.18 13.70
N ARG A 165 6.06 -1.93 14.14
CA ARG A 165 7.20 -1.03 14.33
C ARG A 165 8.12 -1.54 15.41
N GLU A 166 7.55 -2.01 16.52
CA GLU A 166 8.34 -2.60 17.60
C GLU A 166 9.07 -3.85 17.12
N MET A 167 8.43 -4.72 16.30
CA MET A 167 9.05 -5.92 15.71
C MET A 167 10.20 -5.56 14.80
N ALA A 168 10.02 -4.54 13.97
CA ALA A 168 11.07 -4.05 13.09
C ALA A 168 12.30 -3.55 13.86
N LYS A 169 12.08 -2.88 15.02
CA LYS A 169 13.16 -2.36 15.87
C LYS A 169 13.86 -3.42 16.70
N SER A 170 13.10 -4.31 17.31
CA SER A 170 13.64 -5.28 18.26
C SER A 170 14.07 -6.59 17.62
N GLN A 171 13.66 -6.85 16.37
CA GLN A 171 13.95 -8.07 15.60
C GLN A 171 13.88 -9.34 16.46
N PRO A 172 12.73 -9.66 17.07
CA PRO A 172 12.62 -10.78 18.00
C PRO A 172 12.99 -12.10 17.31
N SER A 173 13.79 -12.89 18.01
CA SER A 173 14.31 -14.18 17.53
C SER A 173 13.46 -15.37 17.97
N ASN A 174 12.52 -15.15 18.90
CA ASN A 174 11.68 -16.20 19.46
C ASN A 174 10.33 -15.65 19.96
N GLN A 175 9.40 -16.57 20.21
CA GLN A 175 8.04 -16.23 20.66
C GLN A 175 8.01 -15.55 22.04
N SER A 176 8.98 -15.86 22.93
CA SER A 176 9.05 -15.24 24.25
C SER A 176 9.41 -13.76 24.16
N GLU A 177 10.34 -13.39 23.27
CA GLU A 177 10.66 -12.00 22.95
C GLU A 177 9.46 -11.28 22.32
N MET A 178 8.78 -11.91 21.37
CA MET A 178 7.56 -11.35 20.78
C MET A 178 6.46 -11.08 21.80
N LEU A 179 6.32 -11.93 22.82
CA LEU A 179 5.29 -11.78 23.86
C LEU A 179 5.55 -10.58 24.79
N GLN A 180 6.78 -10.06 24.84
CA GLN A 180 7.10 -8.85 25.62
C GLN A 180 6.68 -7.55 24.91
N MET A 181 6.25 -7.64 23.64
CA MET A 181 6.01 -6.48 22.78
C MET A 181 4.61 -5.91 22.94
N ASN A 182 4.46 -4.60 22.75
CA ASN A 182 3.15 -3.96 22.90
C ASN A 182 2.14 -4.44 21.85
N GLY A 183 0.98 -4.90 22.32
CA GLY A 183 -0.11 -5.35 21.45
C GLY A 183 0.08 -6.76 20.88
N ILE A 184 1.10 -7.50 21.33
CA ILE A 184 1.27 -8.93 21.05
C ILE A 184 0.88 -9.73 22.30
N GLY A 185 0.01 -10.72 22.11
CA GLY A 185 -0.48 -11.57 23.20
C GLY A 185 -0.54 -13.03 22.78
N GLY A 186 -0.87 -13.92 23.72
CA GLY A 186 -0.82 -15.38 23.49
C GLY A 186 -1.57 -15.85 22.24
N LYS A 187 -2.77 -15.33 21.97
CA LYS A 187 -3.54 -15.68 20.76
C LYS A 187 -2.84 -15.30 19.46
N PHE A 188 -2.10 -14.19 19.45
CA PHE A 188 -1.31 -13.79 18.28
C PHE A 188 -0.18 -14.78 18.07
N ILE A 189 0.56 -15.11 19.13
CA ILE A 189 1.68 -16.05 19.08
C ILE A 189 1.22 -17.41 18.57
N GLU A 190 0.14 -17.94 19.13
CA GLU A 190 -0.46 -19.22 18.72
C GLU A 190 -0.91 -19.21 17.24
N SER A 191 -1.37 -18.06 16.73
CA SER A 191 -1.94 -17.97 15.38
C SER A 191 -0.96 -17.56 14.28
N TYR A 192 0.04 -16.74 14.60
CA TYR A 192 0.85 -16.00 13.64
C TYR A 192 2.33 -15.92 14.03
N GLY A 193 2.69 -16.25 15.28
CA GLY A 193 4.02 -15.97 15.84
C GLY A 193 5.15 -16.58 15.04
N GLU A 194 5.05 -17.87 14.71
CA GLU A 194 6.06 -18.59 13.92
C GLU A 194 6.33 -17.94 12.56
N GLU A 195 5.27 -17.60 11.83
CA GLU A 195 5.39 -17.02 10.50
C GLU A 195 5.94 -15.58 10.48
N PHE A 196 5.64 -14.80 11.52
CA PHE A 196 6.27 -13.48 11.69
C PHE A 196 7.76 -13.63 12.04
N LEU A 197 8.13 -14.58 12.90
CA LEU A 197 9.54 -14.87 13.19
C LEU A 197 10.30 -15.32 11.94
N ASN A 198 9.71 -16.22 11.14
CA ASN A 198 10.27 -16.65 9.87
C ASN A 198 10.48 -15.48 8.90
N THR A 199 9.55 -14.51 8.89
CA THR A 199 9.66 -13.30 8.06
C THR A 199 10.83 -12.42 8.52
N ILE A 200 11.02 -12.26 9.83
CA ILE A 200 12.14 -11.52 10.41
C ILE A 200 13.47 -12.20 10.08
N GLU A 201 13.57 -13.51 10.35
CA GLU A 201 14.77 -14.31 10.08
C GLU A 201 15.14 -14.25 8.58
N SER A 202 14.16 -14.49 7.70
CA SER A 202 14.35 -14.40 6.25
C SER A 202 14.79 -13.01 5.79
N PHE A 203 14.37 -11.94 6.48
CA PHE A 203 14.81 -10.58 6.16
C PHE A 203 16.25 -10.36 6.61
N SER A 204 16.60 -10.74 7.84
CA SER A 204 17.97 -10.63 8.37
C SER A 204 18.97 -11.41 7.51
N GLU A 205 18.62 -12.59 7.01
CA GLU A 205 19.45 -13.37 6.07
C GLU A 205 19.64 -12.68 4.72
N LYS A 206 18.62 -11.96 4.21
CA LYS A 206 18.71 -11.22 2.94
C LYS A 206 19.57 -9.96 3.04
N VAL A 207 19.60 -9.32 4.21
CA VAL A 207 20.40 -8.11 4.48
C VAL A 207 21.83 -8.47 4.90
N GLY A 208 22.03 -9.67 5.47
CA GLY A 208 23.32 -10.16 5.98
C GLY A 208 24.18 -10.98 5.01
N VAL A 209 24.33 -10.56 3.74
CA VAL A 209 25.39 -11.01 2.79
C VAL A 209 25.84 -9.87 1.88
#